data_AF-A0A1U9JP42-F1
#
_entry.id   AF-A0A1U9JP42-F1
#
_cell.length_a   1.000
_cell.length_b   1.000
_cell.length_c   1.000
_cell.angle_alpha   90.00
_cell.angle_beta   90.00
_cell.angle_gamma   90.00
#
_symmetry.space_group_name_H-M   'P 1'
#
loop_
_entity.id
_entity.type
_entity.pdbx_description
1 polymer ?
#
loop_
_entity_poly.entity_id
_entity_poly.type
_entity_poly.pdbx_seq_one_letter_code
_entity_poly.pdbx_strand_id
1 'polypeptide(L)'
;MFQHVSLQRKMPGLAVPDAEELTKGMEMLETNIDRWEAQAIARGMQQGMLQGVQQGIQKGIQQGMQQGEALLLQRQLTRRFGELSAALLAKLSAATPAQLESWGDRVLDATSLDEVFGDTRH
;
A
#
# COMPACT_ATOMS: atom_id res chain seq x y z
N MET A 1 -17.83 45.87 -31.85
CA MET A 1 -16.82 46.91 -31.59
C MET A 1 -16.77 47.31 -30.10
N PHE A 2 -16.86 46.37 -29.15
CA PHE A 2 -16.98 46.72 -27.70
C PHE A 2 -16.11 45.89 -26.73
N GLN A 3 -15.20 45.05 -27.23
CA GLN A 3 -14.28 44.27 -26.36
C GLN A 3 -12.98 45.04 -26.01
N HIS A 4 -12.56 46.01 -26.83
CA HIS A 4 -11.23 46.63 -26.74
C HIS A 4 -11.09 47.73 -25.66
N VAL A 5 -12.16 48.47 -25.36
CA VAL A 5 -12.09 49.68 -24.51
C VAL A 5 -11.86 49.35 -23.02
N SER A 6 -12.31 48.18 -22.55
CA SER A 6 -12.29 47.84 -21.11
C SER A 6 -10.93 47.34 -20.60
N LEU A 7 -10.09 46.77 -21.46
CA LEU A 7 -8.78 46.22 -21.10
C LEU A 7 -7.73 47.32 -20.88
N GLN A 8 -7.68 48.33 -21.75
CA GLN A 8 -6.69 49.41 -21.66
C GLN A 8 -6.87 50.30 -20.43
N ARG A 9 -8.12 50.47 -19.94
CA ARG A 9 -8.40 51.26 -18.73
C ARG A 9 -7.93 50.58 -17.44
N LYS A 10 -7.86 49.25 -17.41
CA LYS A 10 -7.40 48.47 -16.24
C LYS A 10 -5.91 48.14 -16.29
N MET A 11 -5.30 48.08 -17.49
CA MET A 11 -3.89 47.76 -17.71
C MET A 11 -3.27 48.72 -18.74
N PRO A 12 -2.91 49.95 -18.34
CA PRO A 12 -2.28 50.91 -19.23
C PRO A 12 -0.88 50.41 -19.65
N GLY A 13 -0.59 50.43 -20.95
CA GLY A 13 0.67 49.94 -21.52
C GLY A 13 0.68 48.46 -21.95
N LEU A 14 -0.44 47.75 -21.83
CA LEU A 14 -0.56 46.40 -22.36
C LEU A 14 -0.57 46.44 -23.90
N ALA A 15 0.47 45.91 -24.52
CA ALA A 15 0.45 45.57 -25.94
C ALA A 15 -0.67 44.54 -26.14
N VAL A 16 -1.73 44.93 -26.87
CA VAL A 16 -2.81 44.01 -27.20
C VAL A 16 -2.29 43.09 -28.30
N PRO A 17 -2.25 41.77 -28.06
CA PRO A 17 -1.78 40.83 -29.07
C PRO A 17 -2.66 40.89 -30.31
N ASP A 18 -2.05 40.78 -31.48
CA ASP A 18 -2.80 40.68 -32.72
C ASP A 18 -3.42 39.28 -32.91
N ALA A 19 -4.17 39.10 -34.01
CA ALA A 19 -4.84 37.85 -34.28
C ALA A 19 -3.87 36.67 -34.45
N GLU A 20 -2.67 36.90 -35.00
CA GLU A 20 -1.66 35.85 -35.20
C GLU A 20 -1.05 35.43 -33.85
N GLU A 21 -0.73 36.40 -33.00
CA GLU A 21 -0.24 36.15 -31.64
C GLU A 21 -1.27 35.42 -30.77
N LEU A 22 -2.57 35.75 -30.91
CA LEU A 22 -3.65 35.05 -30.23
C LEU A 22 -3.81 33.61 -30.73
N THR A 23 -3.79 33.38 -32.05
CA THR A 23 -3.87 32.03 -32.63
C THR A 23 -2.70 31.18 -32.17
N LYS A 24 -1.48 31.70 -32.23
CA LYS A 24 -0.27 31.02 -31.73
C LYS A 24 -0.36 30.72 -30.23
N GLY A 25 -0.92 31.65 -29.44
CA GLY A 25 -1.20 31.43 -28.03
C GLY A 25 -2.19 30.30 -27.77
N MET A 26 -3.26 30.18 -28.57
CA MET A 26 -4.26 29.12 -28.48
C MET A 26 -3.65 27.75 -28.83
N GLU A 27 -2.88 27.66 -29.91
CA GLU A 27 -2.16 26.41 -30.29
C GLU A 27 -1.17 25.96 -29.22
N MET A 28 -0.44 26.92 -28.62
CA MET A 28 0.46 26.65 -27.50
C MET A 28 -0.31 26.15 -26.26
N LEU A 29 -1.51 26.66 -25.99
CA LEU A 29 -2.35 26.20 -24.88
C LEU A 29 -2.88 24.79 -25.11
N GLU A 30 -3.38 24.49 -26.31
CA GLU A 30 -3.85 23.16 -26.70
C GLU A 30 -2.74 22.12 -26.54
N THR A 31 -1.55 22.39 -27.09
CA THR A 31 -0.37 21.52 -26.94
C THR A 31 0.05 21.35 -25.47
N ASN A 32 -0.07 22.42 -24.66
CA ASN A 32 0.25 22.36 -23.24
C ASN A 32 -0.73 21.49 -22.45
N ILE A 33 -2.02 21.53 -22.79
CA ILE A 33 -3.07 20.72 -22.15
C ILE A 33 -2.81 19.23 -22.38
N ASP A 34 -2.59 18.82 -23.63
CA ASP A 34 -2.28 17.42 -23.96
C ASP A 34 -1.03 16.93 -23.23
N ARG A 35 0.01 17.78 -23.19
CA ARG A 35 1.25 17.47 -22.48
C ARG A 35 1.02 17.33 -20.98
N TRP A 36 0.19 18.19 -20.38
CA TRP A 36 -0.13 18.09 -18.95
C TRP A 36 -0.97 16.85 -18.64
N GLU A 37 -1.91 16.48 -19.48
CA GLU A 37 -2.69 15.25 -19.33
C GLU A 37 -1.78 14.02 -19.39
N ALA A 38 -0.93 13.94 -20.40
CA ALA A 38 0.05 12.85 -20.53
C ALA A 38 0.99 12.79 -19.30
N GLN A 39 1.46 13.93 -18.81
CA GLN A 39 2.29 13.99 -17.60
C GLN A 39 1.51 13.58 -16.34
N ALA A 40 0.25 13.98 -16.21
CA ALA A 40 -0.59 13.62 -15.07
C ALA A 40 -0.83 12.11 -15.04
N ILE A 41 -1.15 11.50 -16.19
CA ILE A 41 -1.31 10.05 -16.33
C ILE A 41 0.00 9.33 -15.99
N ALA A 42 1.12 9.76 -16.58
CA ALA A 42 2.43 9.15 -16.33
C ALA A 42 2.81 9.20 -14.84
N ARG A 43 2.63 10.36 -14.19
CA ARG A 43 2.86 10.52 -12.74
C ARG A 43 1.93 9.65 -11.92
N GLY A 44 0.65 9.61 -12.27
CA GLY A 44 -0.36 8.78 -11.60
C GLY A 44 -0.02 7.29 -11.67
N MET A 45 0.37 6.80 -12.85
CA MET A 45 0.81 5.42 -13.05
C MET A 45 2.08 5.11 -12.25
N GLN A 46 3.09 5.99 -12.31
CA GLN A 46 4.33 5.80 -11.57
C GLN A 46 4.07 5.76 -10.05
N GLN A 47 3.28 6.70 -9.54
CA GLN A 47 2.92 6.74 -8.13
C GLN A 47 2.10 5.52 -7.71
N GLY A 48 1.10 5.13 -8.51
CA GLY A 48 0.28 3.95 -8.26
C GLY A 48 1.10 2.66 -8.24
N MET A 49 2.06 2.51 -9.16
CA MET A 49 2.97 1.37 -9.21
C MET A 49 3.86 1.32 -7.97
N LEU A 50 4.49 2.44 -7.59
CA LEU A 50 5.35 2.51 -6.40
C LEU A 50 4.56 2.16 -5.13
N GLN A 51 3.37 2.72 -4.96
CA GLN A 51 2.50 2.42 -3.82
C GLN A 51 2.04 0.95 -3.83
N GLY A 52 1.65 0.42 -4.99
CA GLY A 52 1.22 -0.97 -5.13
C GLY A 52 2.33 -1.97 -4.80
N VAL A 53 3.54 -1.73 -5.31
CA VAL A 53 4.73 -2.56 -5.00
C VAL A 53 5.07 -2.48 -3.51
N GLN A 54 5.10 -1.29 -2.92
CA GLN A 54 5.41 -1.12 -1.51
C GLN A 54 4.40 -1.85 -0.61
N GLN A 55 3.10 -1.68 -0.88
CA GLN A 55 2.04 -2.38 -0.14
C GLN A 55 2.09 -3.90 -0.34
N GLY A 56 2.35 -4.35 -1.57
CA GLY A 56 2.48 -5.76 -1.89
C GLY A 56 3.64 -6.42 -1.16
N ILE A 57 4.81 -5.79 -1.15
CA ILE A 57 5.99 -6.26 -0.41
C ILE A 57 5.72 -6.32 1.09
N GLN A 58 5.16 -5.25 1.68
CA GLN A 58 4.86 -5.21 3.11
C GLN A 58 3.89 -6.33 3.52
N LYS A 59 2.78 -6.50 2.78
CA LYS A 59 1.81 -7.57 3.02
C LYS A 59 2.43 -8.95 2.84
N GLY A 60 3.22 -9.14 1.79
CA GLY A 60 3.89 -10.41 1.50
C GLY A 60 4.90 -10.80 2.59
N ILE A 61 5.70 -9.85 3.08
CA ILE A 61 6.63 -10.09 4.19
C ILE A 61 5.88 -10.45 5.46
N GLN A 62 4.85 -9.69 5.84
CA GLN A 62 4.06 -9.96 7.05
C GLN A 62 3.39 -11.34 6.99
N GLN A 63 2.76 -11.68 5.87
CA GLN A 63 2.14 -13.00 5.68
C GLN A 63 3.18 -14.12 5.69
N GLY A 64 4.32 -13.93 5.02
CA GLY A 64 5.39 -14.92 4.97
C GLY A 64 6.02 -15.18 6.34
N MET A 65 6.23 -14.13 7.15
CA MET A 65 6.73 -14.27 8.52
C MET A 65 5.75 -15.05 9.39
N GLN A 66 4.47 -14.68 9.40
CA GLN A 66 3.42 -15.36 10.18
C GLN A 66 3.28 -16.84 9.77
N GLN A 67 3.26 -17.14 8.46
CA GLN A 67 3.21 -18.51 7.96
C GLN A 67 4.46 -19.31 8.36
N GLY A 68 5.64 -18.68 8.29
CA GLY A 68 6.91 -19.30 8.70
C GLY A 68 6.95 -19.65 10.18
N GLU A 69 6.51 -18.73 11.04
CA GLU A 69 6.38 -18.94 12.49
C GLU A 69 5.39 -20.06 12.80
N ALA A 70 4.20 -20.06 12.20
CA ALA A 70 3.20 -21.11 12.37
C ALA A 70 3.73 -22.49 11.96
N LEU A 71 4.42 -22.60 10.82
CA LEU A 71 5.03 -23.85 10.35
C LEU A 71 6.17 -24.31 11.26
N LEU A 72 6.98 -23.40 11.78
CA LEU A 72 8.02 -23.74 12.74
C LEU A 72 7.41 -24.25 14.04
N LEU A 73 6.42 -23.54 14.60
CA LEU A 73 5.73 -23.94 15.81
C LEU A 73 5.01 -25.28 15.63
N GLN A 74 4.34 -25.50 14.50
CA GLN A 74 3.74 -26.79 14.16
C GLN A 74 4.77 -27.93 14.23
N ARG A 75 5.95 -27.76 13.62
CA ARG A 75 7.01 -28.77 13.65
C ARG A 75 7.52 -29.04 15.07
N GLN A 76 7.62 -28.01 15.91
CA GLN A 76 8.03 -28.16 17.30
C GLN A 76 6.98 -28.92 18.12
N LEU A 77 5.72 -28.54 17.98
CA LEU A 77 4.59 -29.19 18.64
C LEU A 77 4.49 -30.66 18.21
N THR A 78 4.62 -30.95 16.91
CA THR A 78 4.60 -32.34 16.42
C THR A 78 5.74 -33.18 16.97
N ARG A 79 6.94 -32.59 17.12
CA ARG A 79 8.10 -33.29 17.70
C ARG A 79 7.94 -33.56 19.20
N ARG A 80 7.34 -32.66 19.97
CA ARG A 80 7.20 -32.79 21.42
C ARG A 80 5.97 -33.62 21.82
N PHE A 81 4.86 -33.45 21.12
CA PHE A 81 3.56 -33.98 21.52
C PHE A 81 2.96 -35.00 20.54
N GLY A 82 3.62 -35.28 19.42
CA GLY A 82 3.12 -36.18 18.38
C GLY A 82 2.18 -35.50 17.39
N GLU A 83 1.46 -36.29 16.59
CA GLU A 83 0.58 -35.77 15.54
C GLU A 83 -0.47 -34.79 16.10
N LEU A 84 -0.61 -33.65 15.44
CA LEU A 84 -1.58 -32.62 15.83
C LEU A 84 -2.91 -32.88 15.12
N SER A 85 -4.01 -32.68 15.84
CA SER A 85 -5.34 -32.76 15.26
C SER A 85 -5.56 -31.67 14.20
N ALA A 86 -6.47 -31.93 13.26
CA ALA A 86 -6.84 -30.96 12.23
C ALA A 86 -7.33 -29.61 12.82
N ALA A 87 -7.98 -29.65 13.98
CA ALA A 87 -8.43 -28.45 14.69
C ALA A 87 -7.25 -27.59 15.18
N LEU A 88 -6.17 -28.21 15.69
CA LEU A 88 -4.97 -27.49 16.11
C LEU A 88 -4.19 -26.93 14.93
N LEU A 89 -4.13 -27.66 13.81
CA LEU A 89 -3.53 -27.17 12.57
C LEU A 89 -4.27 -25.93 12.03
N ALA A 90 -5.61 -25.96 12.04
CA ALA A 90 -6.43 -24.80 11.67
C ALA A 90 -6.25 -23.63 12.66
N LYS A 91 -6.09 -23.92 13.95
CA LYS A 91 -5.80 -22.89 14.97
C LYS A 91 -4.45 -22.21 14.72
N LEU A 92 -3.41 -22.98 14.37
CA LEU A 92 -2.07 -22.45 14.05
C LEU A 92 -2.08 -21.59 12.77
N SER A 93 -2.81 -22.01 11.73
CA SER A 93 -2.87 -21.25 10.47
C SER A 93 -3.65 -19.94 10.59
N ALA A 94 -4.61 -19.86 11.52
CA ALA A 94 -5.41 -18.67 11.80
C ALA A 94 -4.84 -17.80 12.94
N ALA A 95 -3.76 -18.23 13.60
CA ALA A 95 -3.20 -17.56 14.77
C ALA A 95 -2.60 -16.21 14.42
N THR A 96 -2.80 -15.22 15.28
CA THR A 96 -2.13 -13.91 15.14
C THR A 96 -0.64 -14.01 15.47
N PRO A 97 0.21 -13.07 15.02
CA PRO A 97 1.63 -13.06 15.39
C PRO A 97 1.86 -13.11 16.90
N ALA A 98 1.10 -12.35 17.69
CA ALA A 98 1.21 -12.36 19.15
C ALA A 98 0.85 -13.72 19.78
N GLN A 99 -0.10 -14.45 19.19
CA GLN A 99 -0.42 -15.80 19.63
C GLN A 99 0.71 -16.78 19.29
N LEU A 100 1.28 -16.69 18.08
CA LEU A 100 2.39 -17.52 17.65
C LEU A 100 3.64 -17.30 18.52
N GLU A 101 3.95 -16.04 18.86
CA GLU A 101 5.03 -15.67 19.78
C GLU A 101 4.80 -16.27 21.17
N SER A 102 3.62 -16.01 21.76
CA SER A 102 3.26 -16.54 23.08
C SER A 102 3.31 -18.07 23.16
N TRP A 103 2.80 -18.76 22.13
CA TRP A 103 2.88 -20.22 22.06
C TRP A 103 4.30 -20.72 21.77
N GLY A 104 5.09 -19.96 21.02
CA GLY A 104 6.50 -20.22 20.74
C GLY A 104 7.39 -20.17 21.99
N ASP A 105 7.10 -19.27 22.93
CA ASP A 105 7.80 -19.26 24.22
C ASP A 105 7.35 -20.45 25.08
N ARG A 106 6.05 -20.70 25.16
CA ARG A 106 5.50 -21.79 26.00
C ARG A 106 5.87 -23.17 25.49
N VAL A 107 6.03 -23.37 24.18
CA VAL A 107 6.38 -24.70 23.63
C VAL A 107 7.77 -25.16 24.06
N LEU A 108 8.60 -24.31 24.67
CA LEU A 108 9.89 -24.74 25.19
C LEU A 108 9.74 -25.54 26.50
N ASP A 109 8.86 -25.08 27.39
CA ASP A 109 8.76 -25.59 28.76
C ASP A 109 7.46 -26.37 29.05
N ALA A 110 6.40 -26.15 28.27
CA ALA A 110 5.10 -26.77 28.49
C ALA A 110 5.16 -28.31 28.45
N THR A 111 4.42 -28.97 29.32
CA THR A 111 4.32 -30.44 29.42
C THR A 111 3.14 -31.01 28.64
N SER A 112 2.22 -30.16 28.16
CA SER A 112 1.05 -30.54 27.37
C SER A 112 0.66 -29.47 26.35
N LEU A 113 -0.17 -29.86 25.37
CA LEU A 113 -0.73 -28.91 24.40
C LEU A 113 -1.64 -27.88 25.06
N ASP A 114 -2.36 -28.25 26.13
CA ASP A 114 -3.21 -27.31 26.88
C ASP A 114 -2.40 -26.20 27.54
N GLU A 115 -1.21 -26.51 28.07
CA GLU A 115 -0.30 -25.50 28.63
C GLU A 115 0.25 -24.54 27.56
N VAL A 116 0.48 -25.03 26.33
CA VAL A 116 0.88 -24.15 25.21
C VAL A 116 -0.27 -23.21 24.84
N PHE A 117 -1.46 -23.76 24.64
CA PHE A 117 -2.60 -23.05 24.04
C PHE A 117 -3.51 -22.31 25.02
N GLY A 118 -3.35 -22.51 26.33
CA GLY A 118 -4.17 -21.89 27.37
C GLY A 118 -4.04 -20.36 27.41
N ASP A 119 -5.00 -19.67 28.02
CA ASP A 119 -4.91 -18.22 28.19
C ASP A 119 -3.98 -17.88 29.36
N THR A 120 -2.97 -17.04 29.13
CA THR A 120 -2.33 -16.30 30.22
C THR A 120 -3.34 -15.26 30.70
N ARG A 121 -4.10 -15.58 31.76
CA ARG A 121 -4.61 -14.53 32.63
C ARG A 121 -3.41 -13.96 33.39
N HIS A 122 -2.91 -12.82 32.94
CA HIS A 122 -2.14 -11.91 33.78
C HIS A 122 -3.01 -10.71 34.10
#